data_AF-F0IGX9-F1
#
_entry.id   AF-F0IGX9-F1
#
_cell.length_a   1.000
_cell.length_b   1.000
_cell.length_c   1.000
_cell.angle_alpha   90.00
_cell.angle_beta   90.00
_cell.angle_gamma   90.00
#
_symmetry.space_group_name_H-M   'P 1'
#
loop_
_entity.id
_entity.type
_entity.pdbx_description
1 polymer ?
#
loop_
_entity_poly.entity_id
_entity_poly.type
_entity_poly.pdbx_seq_one_letter_code
_entity_poly.pdbx_strand_id
1 'polypeptide(L)'
;MKTKILLLLAFFSLGGFIQAQNNQLEGFYQGRKWGLFLLSDKKFLLWNPLAGVKGDYQVQKDGMIWLQPQKEPLFLVYARNDKDLSKDKIRVELVNFQLGKNYIHLERGGYYSVFNEDNDLVHTFDRKEVGKSITFIGESLFEEYNKKFVGIKNAYEVGMNPAYNDYIIFCHSYSLYQRESIAAFMNKDGMEILLLMNEEETLEKNKEALAKIRSNIEKTPLKEIKNYIYIRKKNENEKEMLKVVQSQLGIEDSNTIFREKYEREGTSPYEYMGKITYDKEKNIYKEAERDRTYHKYNLIDTKKSEIDMKKLKIKISPLFPE
;
A
#
# COMPACT_ATOMS: atom_id res chain seq x y z
N MET A 1 -40.32 -8.01 -36.70
CA MET A 1 -40.47 -7.23 -35.44
C MET A 1 -40.31 -8.05 -34.16
N LYS A 2 -40.79 -9.30 -34.08
CA LYS A 2 -40.75 -10.11 -32.84
C LYS A 2 -39.33 -10.42 -32.32
N THR A 3 -38.35 -10.66 -33.20
CA THR A 3 -36.96 -11.00 -32.82
C THR A 3 -36.16 -9.82 -32.24
N LYS A 4 -36.45 -8.59 -32.69
CA LYS A 4 -35.76 -7.37 -32.18
C LYS A 4 -36.24 -6.98 -30.77
N ILE A 5 -37.52 -7.21 -30.46
CA ILE A 5 -38.10 -6.96 -29.13
C ILE A 5 -37.60 -8.00 -28.11
N LEU A 6 -37.45 -9.26 -28.52
CA LEU A 6 -36.90 -10.32 -27.66
C LEU A 6 -35.43 -10.05 -27.27
N LEU A 7 -34.62 -9.56 -28.21
CA LEU A 7 -33.24 -9.15 -27.97
C LEU A 7 -33.16 -7.95 -27.01
N LEU A 8 -34.01 -6.93 -27.18
CA LEU A 8 -34.06 -5.80 -26.24
C LEU A 8 -34.44 -6.26 -24.82
N LEU A 9 -35.45 -7.11 -24.67
CA LEU A 9 -35.87 -7.64 -23.37
C LEU A 9 -34.79 -8.49 -22.69
N ALA A 10 -34.02 -9.27 -23.46
CA ALA A 10 -32.87 -10.01 -22.96
C ALA A 10 -31.71 -9.07 -22.52
N PHE A 11 -31.49 -7.97 -23.24
CA PHE A 11 -30.49 -6.97 -22.86
C PHE A 11 -30.88 -6.21 -21.57
N PHE A 12 -32.16 -5.86 -21.40
CA PHE A 12 -32.65 -5.20 -20.19
C PHE A 12 -32.67 -6.14 -18.98
N SER A 13 -32.95 -7.44 -19.16
CA SER A 13 -32.89 -8.39 -18.05
C SER A 13 -31.46 -8.63 -17.59
N LEU A 14 -30.50 -8.84 -18.50
CA LEU A 14 -29.08 -9.00 -18.16
C LEU A 14 -28.49 -7.77 -17.45
N GLY A 15 -28.83 -6.56 -17.92
CA GLY A 15 -28.40 -5.32 -17.25
C GLY A 15 -29.01 -5.15 -15.86
N GLY A 16 -30.30 -5.46 -15.70
CA GLY A 16 -31.00 -5.38 -14.41
C GLY A 16 -30.51 -6.39 -13.38
N PHE A 17 -30.16 -7.61 -13.79
CA PHE A 17 -29.60 -8.63 -12.89
C PHE A 17 -28.22 -8.23 -12.37
N ILE A 18 -27.34 -7.69 -13.22
CA ILE A 18 -26.00 -7.23 -12.81
C ILE A 18 -26.11 -6.04 -11.85
N GLN A 19 -27.05 -5.11 -12.10
CA GLN A 19 -27.25 -3.95 -11.23
C GLN A 19 -27.86 -4.33 -9.87
N ALA A 20 -28.82 -5.27 -9.83
CA ALA A 20 -29.39 -5.79 -8.59
C ALA A 20 -28.35 -6.57 -7.77
N GLN A 21 -27.53 -7.39 -8.41
CA GLN A 21 -26.41 -8.09 -7.77
C GLN A 21 -25.39 -7.08 -7.22
N ASN A 22 -25.04 -6.04 -7.98
CA ASN A 22 -24.15 -4.98 -7.53
C ASN A 22 -24.64 -4.29 -6.25
N ASN A 23 -25.91 -3.87 -6.21
CA ASN A 23 -26.47 -3.24 -5.01
C ASN A 23 -26.50 -4.19 -3.81
N GLN A 24 -26.62 -5.50 -4.04
CA GLN A 24 -26.60 -6.51 -2.98
C GLN A 24 -25.19 -6.74 -2.40
N LEU A 25 -24.13 -6.46 -3.17
CA LEU A 25 -22.72 -6.63 -2.78
C LEU A 25 -22.18 -5.48 -1.94
N GLU A 26 -22.81 -4.31 -1.98
CA GLU A 26 -22.30 -3.14 -1.25
C GLU A 26 -22.42 -3.32 0.27
N GLY A 27 -21.43 -2.82 1.00
CA GLY A 27 -21.44 -2.78 2.45
C GLY A 27 -20.17 -3.35 3.09
N PHE A 28 -20.26 -3.56 4.40
CA PHE A 28 -19.16 -4.05 5.20
C PHE A 28 -19.20 -5.57 5.43
N TYR A 29 -18.06 -6.21 5.22
CA TYR A 29 -17.86 -7.63 5.47
C TYR A 29 -16.69 -7.85 6.42
N GLN A 30 -16.96 -8.52 7.54
CA GLN A 30 -15.97 -8.80 8.57
C GLN A 30 -15.38 -10.19 8.40
N GLY A 31 -14.08 -10.26 8.11
CA GLY A 31 -13.28 -11.48 8.20
C GLY A 31 -12.60 -11.63 9.56
N ARG A 32 -11.81 -12.70 9.74
CA ARG A 32 -11.16 -13.00 11.02
C ARG A 32 -10.08 -11.99 11.43
N LYS A 33 -9.32 -11.46 10.48
CA LYS A 33 -8.19 -10.54 10.70
C LYS A 33 -8.34 -9.20 10.00
N TRP A 34 -9.22 -9.15 8.99
CA TRP A 34 -9.40 -8.01 8.11
C TRP A 34 -10.90 -7.75 7.94
N GLY A 35 -11.26 -6.50 7.74
CA GLY A 35 -12.55 -6.08 7.23
C GLY A 35 -12.45 -5.70 5.76
N LEU A 36 -13.55 -5.86 5.00
CA LEU A 36 -13.66 -5.50 3.60
C LEU A 36 -14.89 -4.62 3.41
N PHE A 37 -14.70 -3.42 2.87
CA PHE A 37 -15.78 -2.61 2.33
C PHE A 37 -15.86 -2.80 0.82
N LEU A 38 -17.05 -3.06 0.31
CA LEU A 38 -17.38 -2.92 -1.11
C LEU A 38 -18.26 -1.68 -1.29
N LEU A 39 -17.77 -0.72 -2.07
CA LEU A 39 -18.39 0.59 -2.26
C LEU A 39 -19.18 0.66 -3.57
N SER A 40 -20.11 1.61 -3.64
CA SER A 40 -21.04 1.77 -4.76
C SER A 40 -20.36 2.20 -6.07
N ASP A 41 -19.21 2.87 -5.97
CA ASP A 41 -18.38 3.35 -7.07
C ASP A 41 -17.38 2.30 -7.59
N LYS A 42 -17.62 1.02 -7.29
CA LYS A 42 -16.74 -0.11 -7.65
C LYS A 42 -15.36 -0.05 -6.98
N LYS A 43 -15.22 0.66 -5.87
CA LYS A 43 -14.02 0.63 -5.04
C LYS A 43 -14.15 -0.33 -3.88
N PHE A 44 -13.03 -0.85 -3.43
CA PHE A 44 -12.97 -1.61 -2.19
C PHE A 44 -11.93 -1.04 -1.24
N LEU A 45 -12.14 -1.31 0.04
CA LEU A 45 -11.18 -1.05 1.09
C LEU A 45 -11.06 -2.29 1.98
N LEU A 46 -9.93 -2.99 1.86
CA LEU A 46 -9.55 -4.04 2.79
C LEU A 46 -8.72 -3.42 3.91
N TRP A 47 -9.10 -3.64 5.16
CA TRP A 47 -8.49 -2.95 6.29
C TRP A 47 -8.30 -3.84 7.51
N ASN A 48 -7.29 -3.53 8.30
CA ASN A 48 -7.15 -3.95 9.69
C ASN A 48 -6.54 -2.78 10.49
N PRO A 49 -6.40 -2.88 11.83
CA PRO A 49 -5.87 -1.78 12.64
C PRO A 49 -4.44 -1.31 12.29
N LEU A 50 -3.69 -2.07 11.49
CA LEU A 50 -2.30 -1.80 11.13
C LEU A 50 -2.11 -1.39 9.67
N ALA A 51 -3.08 -1.70 8.79
CA ALA A 51 -2.89 -1.57 7.36
C ALA A 51 -4.21 -1.46 6.58
N GLY A 52 -4.13 -0.81 5.43
CA GLY A 52 -5.21 -0.64 4.48
C GLY A 52 -4.77 -0.95 3.06
N VAL A 53 -5.63 -1.59 2.28
CA VAL A 53 -5.46 -1.82 0.85
C VAL A 53 -6.71 -1.31 0.14
N LYS A 54 -6.53 -0.25 -0.63
CA LYS A 54 -7.55 0.29 -1.53
C LYS A 54 -7.41 -0.33 -2.91
N GLY A 55 -8.48 -0.32 -3.68
CA GLY A 55 -8.45 -0.71 -5.08
C GLY A 55 -9.83 -0.67 -5.70
N ASP A 56 -9.92 -1.17 -6.92
CA ASP A 56 -11.18 -1.30 -7.65
C ASP A 56 -11.63 -2.77 -7.65
N TYR A 57 -12.93 -3.00 -7.80
CA TYR A 57 -13.48 -4.34 -7.96
C TYR A 57 -14.39 -4.44 -9.19
N GLN A 58 -14.40 -5.63 -9.79
CA GLN A 58 -15.21 -5.92 -10.97
C GLN A 58 -15.99 -7.22 -10.77
N VAL A 59 -17.30 -7.16 -10.98
CA VAL A 59 -18.15 -8.35 -10.99
C VAL A 59 -18.08 -9.00 -12.36
N GLN A 60 -17.63 -10.24 -12.39
CA GLN A 60 -17.47 -11.08 -13.57
C GLN A 60 -18.80 -11.74 -13.95
N LYS A 61 -18.89 -12.24 -15.19
CA LYS A 61 -20.12 -12.85 -15.74
C LYS A 61 -20.60 -14.09 -14.98
N ASP A 62 -19.69 -14.79 -14.31
CA ASP A 62 -19.96 -15.97 -13.48
C ASP A 62 -20.34 -15.62 -12.01
N GLY A 63 -20.49 -14.34 -11.73
CA GLY A 63 -20.81 -13.78 -10.42
C GLY A 63 -19.61 -13.73 -9.47
N MET A 64 -18.39 -14.07 -9.91
CA MET A 64 -17.18 -13.82 -9.13
C MET A 64 -16.84 -12.33 -9.12
N ILE A 65 -16.12 -11.90 -8.09
CA ILE A 65 -15.73 -10.52 -7.86
C ILE A 65 -14.22 -10.49 -7.91
N TRP A 66 -13.67 -9.82 -8.93
CA TRP A 66 -12.24 -9.59 -9.04
C TRP A 66 -11.88 -8.33 -8.25
N LEU A 67 -11.08 -8.48 -7.22
CA LEU A 67 -10.51 -7.36 -6.46
C LEU A 67 -9.14 -7.03 -7.05
N GLN A 68 -8.95 -5.77 -7.42
CA GLN A 68 -7.74 -5.23 -8.03
C GLN A 68 -7.15 -4.15 -7.12
N PRO A 69 -6.26 -4.52 -6.18
CA PRO A 69 -5.57 -3.56 -5.35
C PRO A 69 -4.87 -2.49 -6.17
N GLN A 70 -4.96 -1.24 -5.72
CA GLN A 70 -4.10 -0.18 -6.20
C GLN A 70 -2.65 -0.54 -5.85
N LYS A 71 -1.83 -0.66 -6.89
CA LYS A 71 -0.41 -0.95 -6.73
C LYS A 71 0.31 0.34 -6.39
N GLU A 72 0.61 0.53 -5.11
CA GLU A 72 1.53 1.58 -4.69
C GLU A 72 2.97 1.21 -5.10
N PRO A 73 3.80 2.21 -5.47
CA PRO A 73 5.23 1.98 -5.68
C PRO A 73 5.86 1.45 -4.38
N LEU A 74 6.88 0.59 -4.52
CA LEU A 74 7.59 0.01 -3.37
C LEU A 74 8.16 1.13 -2.47
N PHE A 75 8.56 2.23 -3.09
CA PHE A 75 9.08 3.39 -2.41
C PHE A 75 8.21 4.62 -2.69
N LEU A 76 7.74 5.25 -1.62
CA LEU A 76 7.24 6.64 -1.66
C LEU A 76 8.34 7.55 -1.15
N VAL A 77 8.56 8.65 -1.86
CA VAL A 77 9.62 9.59 -1.54
C VAL A 77 9.04 10.97 -1.34
N TYR A 78 9.30 11.53 -0.18
CA TYR A 78 8.89 12.87 0.17
C TYR A 78 10.11 13.76 0.34
N ALA A 79 10.05 14.98 -0.15
CA ALA A 79 11.18 15.89 -0.13
C ALA A 79 10.78 17.30 0.33
N ARG A 80 11.74 17.99 0.94
CA ARG A 80 11.64 19.40 1.27
C ARG A 80 12.99 20.11 1.17
N ASN A 81 12.93 21.42 1.32
CA ASN A 81 14.11 22.26 1.56
C ASN A 81 14.20 22.58 3.06
N ASP A 82 15.16 21.97 3.73
CA ASP A 82 15.56 22.29 5.10
C ASP A 82 16.64 23.39 5.07
N LYS A 83 16.30 24.58 5.58
CA LYS A 83 17.21 25.74 5.61
C LYS A 83 18.34 25.58 6.62
N ASP A 84 18.17 24.71 7.61
CA ASP A 84 19.17 24.47 8.67
C ASP A 84 20.24 23.47 8.21
N LEU A 85 19.94 22.66 7.19
CA LEU A 85 20.89 21.71 6.62
C LEU A 85 21.85 22.43 5.68
N SER A 86 23.15 22.13 5.79
CA SER A 86 24.17 22.71 4.93
C SER A 86 23.87 22.48 3.44
N LYS A 87 24.13 23.50 2.61
CA LYS A 87 23.75 23.51 1.18
C LYS A 87 24.45 22.42 0.36
N ASP A 88 25.61 21.98 0.81
CA ASP A 88 26.42 20.91 0.22
C ASP A 88 26.04 19.52 0.71
N LYS A 89 25.07 19.41 1.63
CA LYS A 89 24.59 18.13 2.18
C LYS A 89 23.20 17.78 1.65
N ILE A 90 22.93 16.48 1.63
CA ILE A 90 21.61 15.90 1.43
C ILE A 90 21.36 14.94 2.59
N ARG A 91 20.25 15.14 3.31
CA ARG A 91 19.78 14.21 4.33
C ARG A 91 18.74 13.28 3.74
N VAL A 92 18.87 11.99 4.05
CA VAL A 92 18.00 10.92 3.59
C VAL A 92 17.59 10.11 4.80
N GLU A 93 16.32 10.17 5.15
CA GLU A 93 15.74 9.32 6.18
C GLU A 93 14.96 8.17 5.55
N LEU A 94 15.17 6.98 6.08
CA LEU A 94 14.57 5.74 5.60
C LEU A 94 13.55 5.24 6.62
N VAL A 95 12.36 4.87 6.17
CA VAL A 95 11.28 4.40 7.02
C VAL A 95 10.82 3.01 6.58
N ASN A 96 10.61 2.12 7.54
CA ASN A 96 10.20 0.72 7.35
C ASN A 96 11.21 -0.16 6.57
N PHE A 97 12.49 0.16 6.64
CA PHE A 97 13.57 -0.67 6.10
C PHE A 97 14.05 -1.71 7.14
N GLN A 98 14.42 -2.92 6.70
CA GLN A 98 14.97 -3.98 7.57
C GLN A 98 16.46 -4.18 7.34
N LEU A 99 17.16 -4.55 8.42
CA LEU A 99 18.61 -4.76 8.46
C LEU A 99 19.07 -5.87 7.51
N GLY A 100 20.20 -5.66 6.84
CA GLY A 100 20.90 -6.68 6.05
C GLY A 100 20.33 -6.99 4.67
N LYS A 101 19.23 -6.33 4.26
CA LYS A 101 18.48 -6.67 3.05
C LYS A 101 18.28 -5.51 2.06
N ASN A 102 18.79 -4.33 2.37
CA ASN A 102 18.53 -3.14 1.55
C ASN A 102 19.79 -2.26 1.44
N TYR A 103 19.95 -1.61 0.29
CA TYR A 103 21.10 -0.77 -0.03
C TYR A 103 20.68 0.54 -0.71
N ILE A 104 21.54 1.55 -0.59
CA ILE A 104 21.45 2.84 -1.25
C ILE A 104 22.62 2.95 -2.22
N HIS A 105 22.38 3.43 -3.44
CA HIS A 105 23.43 3.74 -4.40
C HIS A 105 23.37 5.22 -4.78
N LEU A 106 24.51 5.90 -4.68
CA LEU A 106 24.67 7.30 -5.07
C LEU A 106 25.27 7.36 -6.48
N GLU A 107 24.76 8.24 -7.36
CA GLU A 107 25.17 8.30 -8.78
C GLU A 107 26.70 8.38 -8.96
N ARG A 108 27.37 9.19 -8.12
CA ARG A 108 28.81 9.45 -8.18
C ARG A 108 29.56 8.90 -6.97
N GLY A 109 28.86 8.20 -6.09
CA GLY A 109 29.41 7.62 -4.87
C GLY A 109 29.45 6.10 -4.92
N GLY A 110 29.40 5.49 -3.75
CA GLY A 110 29.38 4.05 -3.57
C GLY A 110 27.98 3.45 -3.34
N TYR A 111 27.99 2.18 -2.95
CA TYR A 111 26.84 1.49 -2.38
C TYR A 111 26.95 1.57 -0.86
N TYR A 112 25.84 1.87 -0.19
CA TYR A 112 25.75 2.02 1.26
C TYR A 112 24.68 1.08 1.78
N SER A 113 24.88 0.55 2.99
CA SER A 113 23.81 -0.08 3.76
C SER A 113 22.72 0.95 4.06
N VAL A 114 21.46 0.54 4.13
CA VAL A 114 20.38 1.42 4.62
C VAL A 114 20.52 1.74 6.11
N PHE A 115 21.28 0.95 6.87
CA PHE A 115 21.68 1.29 8.23
C PHE A 115 23.07 1.92 8.19
N ASN A 116 23.21 3.08 8.83
CA ASN A 116 24.51 3.72 9.01
C ASN A 116 25.32 3.02 10.12
N GLU A 117 26.51 3.54 10.42
CA GLU A 117 27.42 2.98 11.45
C GLU A 117 26.82 2.95 12.86
N ASP A 118 25.84 3.84 13.14
CA ASP A 118 25.12 3.92 14.41
C ASP A 118 23.86 3.03 14.46
N ASN A 119 23.63 2.20 13.43
CA ASN A 119 22.37 1.48 13.20
C ASN A 119 21.14 2.40 13.06
N ASP A 120 21.34 3.65 12.65
CA ASP A 120 20.27 4.59 12.34
C ASP A 120 19.91 4.53 10.85
N LEU A 121 18.67 4.92 10.54
CA LEU A 121 18.09 4.99 9.21
C LEU A 121 18.18 6.39 8.60
N VAL A 122 18.82 7.33 9.31
CA VAL A 122 19.10 8.68 8.83
C VAL A 122 20.54 8.77 8.32
N HIS A 123 20.68 9.13 7.05
CA HIS A 123 21.96 9.35 6.38
C HIS A 123 22.12 10.82 6.00
N THR A 124 23.35 11.32 6.08
CA THR A 124 23.70 12.62 5.51
C THR A 124 24.85 12.43 4.53
N PHE A 125 24.59 12.67 3.26
CA PHE A 125 25.54 12.52 2.16
C PHE A 125 26.03 13.86 1.66
N ASP A 126 27.22 13.86 1.06
CA ASP A 126 27.68 14.98 0.24
C ASP A 126 26.88 15.06 -1.05
N ARG A 127 26.32 16.24 -1.34
CA ARG A 127 25.53 16.50 -2.55
C ARG A 127 26.32 16.17 -3.83
N LYS A 128 27.64 16.31 -3.81
CA LYS A 128 28.52 15.96 -4.92
C LYS A 128 28.59 14.45 -5.19
N GLU A 129 28.48 13.63 -4.15
CA GLU A 129 28.47 12.15 -4.26
C GLU A 129 27.11 11.63 -4.72
N VAL A 130 26.04 12.23 -4.19
CA VAL A 130 24.66 11.94 -4.60
C VAL A 130 24.46 12.18 -6.09
N GLY A 131 24.94 13.32 -6.62
CA GLY A 131 24.76 13.65 -8.03
C GLY A 131 23.30 13.99 -8.37
N LYS A 132 22.80 13.43 -9.48
CA LYS A 132 21.46 13.66 -10.03
C LYS A 132 20.40 12.69 -9.52
N SER A 133 20.80 11.58 -8.92
CA SER A 133 19.85 10.58 -8.45
C SER A 133 20.39 9.70 -7.32
N ILE A 134 19.46 9.18 -6.53
CA ILE A 134 19.72 8.13 -5.54
C ILE A 134 18.92 6.91 -5.97
N THR A 135 19.55 5.74 -5.99
CA THR A 135 18.87 4.47 -6.22
C THR A 135 18.70 3.72 -4.91
N PHE A 136 17.47 3.35 -4.59
CA PHE A 136 17.14 2.47 -3.45
C PHE A 136 16.96 1.06 -3.95
N ILE A 137 17.65 0.12 -3.32
CA ILE A 137 17.68 -1.29 -3.70
C ILE A 137 17.16 -2.08 -2.51
N GLY A 138 16.00 -2.71 -2.65
CA GLY A 138 15.43 -3.52 -1.57
C GLY A 138 15.28 -4.99 -1.92
N GLU A 139 15.91 -5.88 -1.16
CA GLU A 139 15.51 -7.28 -1.15
C GLU A 139 14.14 -7.36 -0.46
N SER A 140 13.16 -7.93 -1.17
CA SER A 140 11.77 -7.95 -0.72
C SER A 140 11.68 -8.55 0.70
N LEU A 141 11.20 -7.75 1.66
CA LEU A 141 11.11 -8.05 3.11
C LEU A 141 10.31 -9.32 3.48
N PHE A 142 9.65 -9.96 2.52
CA PHE A 142 8.82 -11.16 2.71
C PHE A 142 9.42 -12.44 2.10
N GLU A 143 10.74 -12.63 2.16
CA GLU A 143 11.37 -13.88 1.70
C GLU A 143 10.72 -15.14 2.31
N GLU A 144 10.27 -15.10 3.57
CA GLU A 144 9.63 -16.26 4.21
C GLU A 144 8.30 -16.68 3.55
N TYR A 145 7.62 -15.78 2.82
CA TYR A 145 6.41 -16.11 2.05
C TYR A 145 6.63 -16.15 0.53
N ASN A 146 7.81 -15.76 0.03
CA ASN A 146 8.03 -15.52 -1.39
C ASN A 146 9.36 -16.06 -1.92
N LYS A 147 9.41 -17.38 -2.13
CA LYS A 147 10.35 -17.98 -3.12
C LYS A 147 10.18 -17.41 -4.53
N LYS A 148 9.11 -16.65 -4.81
CA LYS A 148 8.76 -16.07 -6.12
C LYS A 148 9.20 -14.62 -6.36
N PHE A 149 9.70 -13.92 -5.34
CA PHE A 149 10.25 -12.57 -5.52
C PHE A 149 11.79 -12.57 -5.59
N VAL A 150 12.38 -13.76 -5.51
CA VAL A 150 13.78 -14.06 -5.84
C VAL A 150 13.99 -13.74 -7.33
N GLY A 151 14.19 -12.46 -7.65
CA GLY A 151 14.38 -11.99 -9.02
C GLY A 151 13.64 -10.69 -9.39
N ILE A 152 12.81 -10.09 -8.53
CA ILE A 152 12.34 -8.72 -8.84
C ILE A 152 13.49 -7.75 -8.57
N LYS A 153 13.99 -7.14 -9.65
CA LYS A 153 14.88 -5.98 -9.66
C LYS A 153 14.19 -4.80 -8.93
N ASN A 154 14.24 -4.79 -7.61
CA ASN A 154 13.64 -3.79 -6.72
C ASN A 154 14.58 -2.59 -6.52
N ALA A 155 15.13 -2.11 -7.64
CA ALA A 155 15.92 -0.89 -7.66
C ALA A 155 15.02 0.24 -8.18
N TYR A 156 14.83 1.28 -7.38
CA TYR A 156 14.07 2.47 -7.79
C TYR A 156 14.98 3.68 -7.68
N GLU A 157 15.00 4.45 -8.75
CA GLU A 157 15.76 5.68 -8.87
C GLU A 157 14.87 6.88 -8.54
N VAL A 158 15.44 7.79 -7.76
CA VAL A 158 14.81 9.03 -7.34
C VAL A 158 15.63 10.17 -7.89
N GLY A 159 15.01 11.00 -8.72
CA GLY A 159 15.66 12.20 -9.25
C GLY A 159 15.87 13.23 -8.14
N MET A 160 17.12 13.67 -7.96
CA MET A 160 17.50 14.65 -6.95
C MET A 160 17.28 16.06 -7.50
N ASN A 161 16.18 16.67 -7.11
CA ASN A 161 15.87 18.05 -7.47
C ASN A 161 16.75 19.01 -6.63
N PRO A 162 17.49 19.95 -7.24
CA PRO A 162 18.29 20.95 -6.51
C PRO A 162 17.49 21.79 -5.51
N ALA A 163 16.17 21.93 -5.70
CA ALA A 163 15.29 22.64 -4.78
C ALA A 163 15.16 21.97 -3.40
N TYR A 164 15.53 20.69 -3.28
CA TYR A 164 15.40 19.90 -2.05
C TYR A 164 16.77 19.42 -1.54
N ASN A 165 16.86 19.26 -0.22
CA ASN A 165 18.05 18.76 0.47
C ASN A 165 17.71 17.79 1.62
N ASP A 166 16.43 17.56 1.90
CA ASP A 166 15.98 16.68 2.96
C ASP A 166 14.87 15.76 2.43
N TYR A 167 15.11 14.46 2.49
CA TYR A 167 14.28 13.43 1.87
C TYR A 167 13.86 12.39 2.91
N ILE A 168 12.62 11.93 2.80
CA ILE A 168 12.09 10.77 3.54
C ILE A 168 11.68 9.72 2.50
N ILE A 169 12.21 8.50 2.62
CA ILE A 169 11.83 7.36 1.79
C ILE A 169 11.12 6.34 2.66
N PHE A 170 9.87 6.03 2.29
CA PHE A 170 9.11 4.94 2.87
C PHE A 170 9.28 3.70 2.01
N CYS A 171 9.69 2.59 2.61
CA CYS A 171 9.59 1.27 1.99
C CYS A 171 8.23 0.65 2.35
N HIS A 172 7.36 0.45 1.36
CA HIS A 172 6.10 -0.24 1.56
C HIS A 172 6.34 -1.75 1.71
N SER A 173 5.82 -2.32 2.79
CA SER A 173 5.74 -3.77 2.93
C SER A 173 4.61 -4.31 2.05
N TYR A 174 4.93 -4.96 0.93
CA TYR A 174 3.91 -5.61 0.09
C TYR A 174 3.21 -6.74 0.83
N SER A 175 1.93 -6.56 1.17
CA SER A 175 1.12 -7.65 1.76
C SER A 175 0.58 -8.58 0.67
N LEU A 176 0.24 -9.83 1.03
CA LEU A 176 -0.47 -10.76 0.12
C LEU A 176 -1.78 -10.16 -0.42
N TYR A 177 -2.37 -9.21 0.30
CA TYR A 177 -3.60 -8.53 -0.07
C TYR A 177 -3.40 -7.40 -1.09
N GLN A 178 -2.16 -7.02 -1.39
CA GLN A 178 -1.85 -6.15 -2.54
C GLN A 178 -1.75 -6.92 -3.86
N ARG A 179 -2.03 -8.25 -3.85
CA ARG A 179 -2.26 -9.04 -5.06
C ARG A 179 -3.71 -8.98 -5.47
N GLU A 180 -3.93 -9.11 -6.77
CA GLU A 180 -5.25 -9.41 -7.29
C GLU A 180 -5.82 -10.64 -6.61
N SER A 181 -7.09 -10.56 -6.23
CA SER A 181 -7.79 -11.63 -5.52
C SER A 181 -9.18 -11.81 -6.09
N ILE A 182 -9.78 -12.96 -5.81
CA ILE A 182 -11.11 -13.31 -6.30
C ILE A 182 -12.02 -13.59 -5.11
N ALA A 183 -13.23 -13.08 -5.18
CA ALA A 183 -14.25 -13.33 -4.19
C ALA A 183 -15.56 -13.83 -4.81
N ALA A 184 -16.39 -14.48 -4.01
CA ALA A 184 -17.74 -14.87 -4.40
C ALA A 184 -18.71 -14.56 -3.26
N PHE A 185 -19.81 -13.90 -3.61
CA PHE A 185 -20.89 -13.64 -2.68
C PHE A 185 -21.90 -14.77 -2.68
N MET A 186 -22.35 -15.17 -1.49
CA MET A 186 -23.32 -16.24 -1.33
C MET A 186 -23.99 -16.21 0.04
N ASN A 187 -25.05 -17.02 0.18
CA ASN A 187 -25.66 -17.30 1.47
C ASN A 187 -25.21 -18.68 1.96
N LYS A 188 -24.80 -18.76 3.23
CA LYS A 188 -24.52 -20.02 3.92
C LYS A 188 -25.11 -19.97 5.32
N ASP A 189 -25.92 -20.96 5.66
CA ASP A 189 -26.54 -21.09 6.98
C ASP A 189 -27.29 -19.81 7.42
N GLY A 190 -27.98 -19.16 6.47
CA GLY A 190 -28.71 -17.90 6.69
C GLY A 190 -27.83 -16.64 6.79
N MET A 191 -26.52 -16.76 6.60
CA MET A 191 -25.58 -15.64 6.61
C MET A 191 -25.17 -15.24 5.20
N GLU A 192 -25.22 -13.93 4.92
CA GLU A 192 -24.61 -13.33 3.74
C GLU A 192 -23.09 -13.30 3.92
N ILE A 193 -22.36 -14.02 3.07
CA ILE A 193 -20.90 -14.13 3.16
C ILE A 193 -20.24 -13.78 1.81
N LEU A 194 -19.02 -13.26 1.91
CA LEU A 194 -18.04 -13.25 0.84
C LEU A 194 -16.99 -14.31 1.15
N LEU A 195 -16.75 -15.20 0.20
CA LEU A 195 -15.57 -16.06 0.20
C LEU A 195 -14.47 -15.35 -0.58
N LEU A 196 -13.39 -14.94 0.09
CA LEU A 196 -12.23 -14.32 -0.52
C LEU A 196 -11.10 -15.34 -0.66
N MET A 197 -10.54 -15.47 -1.86
CA MET A 197 -9.42 -16.35 -2.19
C MET A 197 -8.25 -15.54 -2.75
N ASN A 198 -7.13 -15.56 -2.02
CA ASN A 198 -5.91 -14.83 -2.34
C ASN A 198 -4.63 -15.60 -1.94
N GLU A 199 -4.75 -16.91 -1.73
CA GLU A 199 -3.64 -17.77 -1.26
C GLU A 199 -2.87 -18.40 -2.41
N GLU A 200 -3.48 -18.52 -3.59
CA GLU A 200 -2.86 -19.14 -4.75
C GLU A 200 -1.93 -18.19 -5.50
N GLU A 201 -1.04 -18.80 -6.27
CA GLU A 201 0.03 -18.11 -6.97
C GLU A 201 -0.42 -17.18 -8.09
N THR A 202 -1.57 -17.47 -8.70
CA THR A 202 -2.14 -16.72 -9.82
C THR A 202 -3.62 -16.47 -9.59
N LEU A 203 -4.16 -15.43 -10.25
CA LEU A 203 -5.59 -15.16 -10.21
C LEU A 203 -6.42 -16.35 -10.72
N GLU A 204 -5.95 -17.04 -11.77
CA GLU A 204 -6.65 -18.22 -12.30
C GLU A 204 -6.66 -19.40 -11.32
N LYS A 205 -5.55 -19.68 -10.64
CA LYS A 205 -5.54 -20.70 -9.58
C LYS A 205 -6.46 -20.32 -8.41
N ASN A 206 -6.48 -19.04 -8.02
CA ASN A 206 -7.42 -18.54 -7.01
C ASN A 206 -8.88 -18.74 -7.47
N LYS A 207 -9.20 -18.48 -8.74
CA LYS A 207 -10.54 -18.73 -9.32
C LYS A 207 -10.92 -20.21 -9.27
N GLU A 208 -10.02 -21.10 -9.69
CA GLU A 208 -10.24 -22.55 -9.66
C GLU A 208 -10.45 -23.07 -8.23
N ALA A 209 -9.62 -22.62 -7.28
CA ALA A 209 -9.74 -22.99 -5.87
C ALA A 209 -11.07 -22.49 -5.29
N LEU A 210 -11.44 -21.24 -5.55
CA LEU A 210 -12.70 -20.67 -5.11
C LEU A 210 -13.90 -21.40 -5.72
N ALA A 211 -13.83 -21.78 -7.00
CA ALA A 211 -14.89 -22.55 -7.67
C ALA A 211 -15.11 -23.92 -7.01
N LYS A 212 -14.03 -24.60 -6.59
CA LYS A 212 -14.11 -25.90 -5.86
C LYS A 212 -14.72 -25.76 -4.47
N ILE A 213 -14.42 -24.67 -3.76
CA ILE A 213 -15.04 -24.38 -2.46
C ILE A 213 -16.53 -24.06 -2.67
N ARG A 214 -16.83 -23.20 -3.65
CA ARG A 214 -18.20 -22.78 -3.97
C ARG A 214 -19.09 -23.96 -4.36
N SER A 215 -18.59 -24.94 -5.11
CA SER A 215 -19.38 -26.11 -5.54
C SER A 215 -19.74 -27.08 -4.41
N ASN A 216 -19.00 -27.06 -3.29
CA ASN A 216 -19.23 -27.94 -2.14
C ASN A 216 -19.71 -27.20 -0.87
N ILE A 217 -19.94 -25.89 -0.98
CA ILE A 217 -20.14 -24.96 0.14
C ILE A 217 -21.25 -25.36 1.11
N GLU A 218 -22.33 -25.96 0.62
CA GLU A 218 -23.47 -26.40 1.44
C GLU A 218 -23.02 -27.50 2.41
N LYS A 219 -22.14 -28.40 1.96
CA LYS A 219 -21.62 -29.52 2.75
C LYS A 219 -20.37 -29.15 3.56
N THR A 220 -19.63 -28.12 3.14
CA THR A 220 -18.41 -27.69 3.82
C THR A 220 -18.74 -26.99 5.14
N PRO A 221 -18.25 -27.49 6.30
CA PRO A 221 -18.42 -26.82 7.58
C PRO A 221 -17.74 -25.44 7.62
N LEU A 222 -18.38 -24.44 8.24
CA LEU A 222 -17.82 -23.08 8.37
C LEU A 222 -16.40 -23.06 8.96
N LYS A 223 -16.10 -23.97 9.90
CA LYS A 223 -14.77 -24.08 10.54
C LYS A 223 -13.64 -24.38 9.55
N GLU A 224 -13.92 -25.05 8.43
CA GLU A 224 -12.93 -25.44 7.42
C GLU A 224 -12.61 -24.29 6.47
N ILE A 225 -13.56 -23.38 6.28
CA ILE A 225 -13.44 -22.23 5.38
C ILE A 225 -13.33 -20.89 6.14
N LYS A 226 -13.16 -20.93 7.47
CA LYS A 226 -13.15 -19.76 8.36
C LYS A 226 -12.10 -18.69 8.01
N ASN A 227 -11.03 -19.06 7.32
CA ASN A 227 -9.99 -18.12 6.91
C ASN A 227 -10.35 -17.35 5.64
N TYR A 228 -11.29 -17.85 4.84
CA TYR A 228 -11.74 -17.27 3.57
C TYR A 228 -13.05 -16.48 3.72
N ILE A 229 -13.79 -16.71 4.80
CA ILE A 229 -15.10 -16.10 5.02
C ILE A 229 -14.97 -14.67 5.53
N TYR A 230 -15.70 -13.77 4.87
CA TYR A 230 -16.04 -12.43 5.32
C TYR A 230 -17.56 -12.35 5.46
N ILE A 231 -18.05 -12.16 6.69
CA ILE A 231 -19.49 -12.15 6.99
C ILE A 231 -20.01 -10.73 6.85
N ARG A 232 -21.08 -10.52 6.07
CA ARG A 232 -21.74 -9.22 5.97
C ARG A 232 -22.21 -8.78 7.34
N LYS A 233 -21.81 -7.58 7.75
CA LYS A 233 -22.34 -6.92 8.94
C LYS A 233 -23.29 -5.84 8.44
N LYS A 234 -24.53 -5.86 8.91
CA LYS A 234 -25.49 -4.76 8.71
C LYS A 234 -25.37 -3.89 9.95
N ASN A 235 -24.64 -2.79 9.87
CA ASN A 235 -24.43 -1.87 10.98
C ASN A 235 -24.88 -0.46 10.57
N GLU A 236 -25.72 0.16 11.40
CA GLU A 236 -26.22 1.53 11.20
C GLU A 236 -25.07 2.55 11.07
N ASN A 237 -23.90 2.24 11.65
CA ASN A 237 -22.71 3.09 11.65
C ASN A 237 -21.68 2.73 10.55
N GLU A 238 -22.02 1.92 9.54
CA GLU A 238 -21.09 1.54 8.45
C GLU A 238 -20.43 2.76 7.77
N LYS A 239 -21.20 3.84 7.55
CA LYS A 239 -20.68 5.08 6.96
C LYS A 239 -19.71 5.81 7.88
N GLU A 240 -19.96 5.80 9.18
CA GLU A 240 -19.08 6.42 10.16
C GLU A 240 -17.79 5.61 10.32
N MET A 241 -17.90 4.28 10.39
CA MET A 241 -16.75 3.38 10.39
C MET A 241 -15.92 3.52 9.12
N LEU A 242 -16.55 3.63 7.95
CA LEU A 242 -15.84 3.89 6.70
C LEU A 242 -15.08 5.23 6.76
N LYS A 243 -15.70 6.30 7.25
CA LYS A 243 -15.02 7.60 7.42
C LYS A 243 -13.83 7.52 8.38
N VAL A 244 -14.00 6.85 9.51
CA VAL A 244 -12.92 6.64 10.48
C VAL A 244 -11.78 5.84 9.86
N VAL A 245 -12.08 4.74 9.16
CA VAL A 245 -11.08 3.90 8.50
C VAL A 245 -10.38 4.67 7.37
N GLN A 246 -11.11 5.42 6.54
CA GLN A 246 -10.53 6.26 5.49
C GLN A 246 -9.60 7.35 6.05
N SER A 247 -10.00 7.97 7.18
CA SER A 247 -9.18 8.96 7.89
C SER A 247 -7.94 8.33 8.53
N GLN A 248 -8.08 7.19 9.22
CA GLN A 248 -6.98 6.48 9.88
C GLN A 248 -5.93 5.93 8.91
N LEU A 249 -6.38 5.51 7.73
CA LEU A 249 -5.50 5.00 6.68
C LEU A 249 -4.89 6.10 5.82
N GLY A 250 -5.22 7.38 6.09
CA GLY A 250 -4.79 8.52 5.29
C GLY A 250 -5.01 8.30 3.80
N ILE A 251 -6.17 7.76 3.42
CA ILE A 251 -6.54 7.47 2.02
C ILE A 251 -6.92 8.76 1.27
N GLU A 252 -6.81 9.93 1.91
CA GLU A 252 -6.59 11.14 1.15
C GLU A 252 -5.25 11.00 0.43
N ASP A 253 -5.24 11.08 -0.89
CA ASP A 253 -4.04 11.09 -1.74
C ASP A 253 -3.14 12.26 -1.36
N SER A 254 -2.48 12.16 -0.20
CA SER A 254 -1.72 13.27 0.33
C SER A 254 -0.39 13.24 -0.40
N ASN A 255 -0.29 14.10 -1.42
CA ASN A 255 0.98 14.51 -2.01
C ASN A 255 1.88 15.22 -0.97
N THR A 256 1.55 15.16 0.32
CA THR A 256 2.12 15.94 1.39
C THR A 256 2.01 15.20 2.72
N ILE A 257 3.14 15.05 3.41
CA ILE A 257 3.16 14.62 4.81
C ILE A 257 3.65 15.75 5.71
N PHE A 258 3.18 15.75 6.95
CA PHE A 258 3.62 16.68 8.00
C PHE A 258 4.30 15.89 9.11
N ARG A 259 5.53 16.28 9.47
CA ARG A 259 6.31 15.55 10.48
C ARG A 259 6.87 16.46 11.56
N GLU A 260 6.72 16.05 12.81
CA GLU A 260 7.34 16.71 13.94
C GLU A 260 8.86 16.55 13.88
N LYS A 261 9.59 17.65 14.07
CA LYS A 261 11.07 17.64 14.03
C LYS A 261 11.53 16.78 15.23
N TYR A 262 11.87 15.52 14.98
CA TYR A 262 12.52 14.57 15.91
C TYR A 262 11.64 13.81 16.93
N GLU A 263 10.82 12.86 16.48
CA GLU A 263 10.62 11.64 17.27
C GLU A 263 11.19 10.42 16.52
N ARG A 264 12.15 9.77 17.19
CA ARG A 264 12.71 8.46 16.82
C ARG A 264 11.63 7.39 17.03
N GLU A 265 11.65 6.41 16.14
CA GLU A 265 10.89 5.15 16.16
C GLU A 265 9.36 5.22 15.97
N GLY A 266 8.89 4.58 14.90
CA GLY A 266 7.67 3.78 14.94
C GLY A 266 6.32 4.49 14.79
N THR A 267 6.24 5.81 14.70
CA THR A 267 4.96 6.48 14.46
C THR A 267 4.57 6.43 12.97
N SER A 268 3.43 5.79 12.70
CA SER A 268 2.77 5.82 11.40
C SER A 268 2.59 7.27 10.95
N PRO A 269 2.88 7.63 9.69
CA PRO A 269 2.76 9.01 9.18
C PRO A 269 1.32 9.54 9.13
N TYR A 270 0.36 8.77 9.67
CA TYR A 270 -1.08 9.01 9.57
C TYR A 270 -1.75 9.34 10.91
N GLU A 271 -1.00 9.82 11.92
CA GLU A 271 -1.67 10.32 13.12
C GLU A 271 -2.54 11.54 12.79
N TYR A 272 -3.82 11.44 13.16
CA TYR A 272 -4.81 12.51 13.03
C TYR A 272 -4.27 13.81 13.65
N MET A 273 -4.09 14.83 12.82
CA MET A 273 -3.64 16.15 13.23
C MET A 273 -4.86 17.01 13.57
N GLY A 274 -4.83 17.72 14.70
CA GLY A 274 -5.79 18.78 15.00
C GLY A 274 -5.66 19.97 14.04
N LYS A 275 -6.24 21.12 14.38
CA LYS A 275 -6.17 22.31 13.51
C LYS A 275 -4.74 22.86 13.42
N ILE A 276 -4.19 22.87 12.21
CA ILE A 276 -2.82 23.33 11.91
C ILE A 276 -2.82 24.79 11.39
N THR A 277 -1.84 25.57 11.82
CA THR A 277 -1.58 26.95 11.35
C THR A 277 -0.17 27.06 10.76
N TYR A 278 -0.01 27.77 9.65
CA TYR A 278 1.28 27.91 8.96
C TYR A 278 2.04 29.18 9.40
N ASP A 279 3.25 29.00 9.92
CA ASP A 279 4.21 30.07 10.22
C ASP A 279 5.16 30.25 9.02
N LYS A 280 4.90 31.31 8.24
CA LYS A 280 5.62 31.62 7.00
C LYS A 280 7.09 31.95 7.21
N GLU A 281 7.44 32.60 8.32
CA GLU A 281 8.81 33.05 8.58
C GLU A 281 9.71 31.86 8.90
N LYS A 282 9.19 30.93 9.71
CA LYS A 282 9.91 29.73 10.13
C LYS A 282 9.74 28.55 9.18
N ASN A 283 8.82 28.63 8.21
CA ASN A 283 8.46 27.55 7.29
C ASN A 283 8.06 26.27 8.05
N ILE A 284 7.24 26.44 9.08
CA ILE A 284 6.74 25.36 9.95
C ILE A 284 5.23 25.47 10.12
N TYR A 285 4.63 24.34 10.49
CA TYR A 285 3.21 24.19 10.72
C TYR A 285 3.00 23.89 12.20
N LYS A 286 2.12 24.63 12.89
CA LYS A 286 1.86 24.45 14.32
C LYS A 286 0.47 23.90 14.57
N GLU A 287 0.37 22.86 15.39
CA GLU A 287 -0.91 22.36 15.89
C GLU A 287 -1.36 23.18 17.10
N ALA A 288 -2.54 23.78 17.00
CA ALA A 288 -3.04 24.70 18.02
C ALA A 288 -3.33 24.02 19.38
N GLU A 289 -3.64 22.72 19.37
CA GLU A 289 -4.12 21.99 20.55
C GLU A 289 -3.01 21.31 21.35
N ARG A 290 -1.84 21.04 20.74
CA ARG A 290 -0.76 20.25 21.35
C ARG A 290 0.59 20.94 21.38
N ASP A 291 0.67 22.20 20.95
CA ASP A 291 1.92 22.99 20.79
C ASP A 291 3.02 22.25 20.01
N ARG A 292 2.62 21.38 19.08
CA ARG A 292 3.51 20.59 18.23
C ARG A 292 3.89 21.35 16.97
N THR A 293 5.14 21.20 16.55
CA THR A 293 5.69 21.86 15.36
C THR A 293 6.03 20.84 14.28
N TYR A 294 5.45 21.02 13.10
CA TYR A 294 5.53 20.11 11.97
C TYR A 294 6.22 20.75 10.77
N HIS A 295 6.85 19.88 9.98
CA HIS A 295 7.45 20.21 8.71
C HIS A 295 6.72 19.52 7.58
N LYS A 296 6.41 20.30 6.53
CA LYS A 296 5.75 19.82 5.33
C LYS A 296 6.77 19.23 4.36
N TYR A 297 6.54 18.00 3.91
CA TYR A 297 7.25 17.37 2.80
C TYR A 297 6.29 17.09 1.66
N ASN A 298 6.75 17.19 0.42
CA ASN A 298 5.92 16.89 -0.75
C ASN A 298 6.35 15.57 -1.41
N LEU A 299 5.39 14.78 -1.87
CA LEU A 299 5.64 13.58 -2.64
C LEU A 299 6.37 13.93 -3.95
N ILE A 300 7.38 13.15 -4.31
CA ILE A 300 8.10 13.26 -5.58
C ILE A 300 8.05 11.93 -6.34
N ASP A 301 8.05 12.03 -7.66
CA ASP A 301 7.97 10.86 -8.54
C ASP A 301 9.22 9.98 -8.42
N THR A 302 9.00 8.67 -8.42
CA THR A 302 10.05 7.65 -8.51
C THR A 302 9.98 6.92 -9.84
N LYS A 303 11.12 6.42 -10.32
CA LYS A 303 11.20 5.63 -11.55
C LYS A 303 11.89 4.30 -11.27
N LYS A 304 11.48 3.24 -11.96
CA LYS A 304 12.16 1.95 -11.86
C LYS A 304 13.56 2.08 -12.45
N SER A 305 14.57 1.61 -11.72
CA SER A 305 15.96 1.68 -12.18
C SER A 305 16.26 0.61 -13.22
N GLU A 306 17.12 0.95 -14.18
CA GLU A 306 17.61 0.04 -15.23
C GLU A 306 18.91 -0.70 -14.84
N ILE A 307 19.42 -0.49 -13.62
CA ILE A 307 20.68 -1.05 -13.16
C ILE A 307 20.67 -2.59 -13.21
N ASP A 308 21.70 -3.16 -13.84
CA ASP A 308 21.92 -4.60 -13.91
C ASP A 308 22.56 -5.12 -12.61
N MET A 309 21.70 -5.67 -11.74
CA MET A 309 22.09 -6.24 -10.44
C MET A 309 23.22 -7.28 -10.52
N LYS A 310 23.37 -8.01 -11.63
CA LYS A 310 24.41 -9.05 -11.79
C LYS A 310 25.82 -8.49 -12.04
N LYS A 311 25.92 -7.20 -12.38
CA LYS A 311 27.19 -6.50 -12.64
C LYS A 311 27.64 -5.67 -11.44
N LEU A 312 26.88 -5.68 -10.35
CA LEU A 312 27.16 -4.91 -9.16
C LEU A 312 28.35 -5.51 -8.40
N LYS A 313 29.47 -4.78 -8.38
CA LYS A 313 30.55 -5.01 -7.42
C LYS A 313 30.19 -4.26 -6.13
N ILE A 314 29.34 -4.89 -5.32
CA ILE A 314 28.97 -4.34 -4.01
C ILE A 314 30.22 -4.37 -3.13
N LYS A 315 30.77 -3.20 -2.80
CA LYS A 315 31.68 -3.09 -1.67
C LYS A 315 30.82 -3.08 -0.42
N ILE A 316 30.75 -4.23 0.24
CA ILE A 316 30.25 -4.30 1.61
C ILE A 316 31.39 -3.76 2.47
N SER A 317 31.31 -2.52 2.90
CA SER A 317 32.12 -2.09 4.04
C SER A 317 31.57 -2.87 5.25
N PRO A 318 32.36 -3.76 5.87
CA PRO A 318 31.87 -4.49 7.03
C PRO A 318 31.54 -3.49 8.14
N LEU A 319 30.42 -3.71 8.82
CA LEU A 319 29.99 -2.90 9.98
C LEU A 319 31.01 -2.91 11.13
N PHE A 320 32.01 -3.79 11.07
CA PHE A 320 33.12 -3.85 12.01
C PHE A 320 34.42 -4.09 11.23
N PRO A 321 35.50 -3.30 11.41
CA PRO A 321 36.84 -3.76 11.08
C PRO A 321 37.21 -4.98 11.96
N GLU A 322 37.99 -5.92 11.41
CA GLU A 322 38.53 -7.07 12.17
C GLU A 322 39.34 -6.64 13.40
#